data_AF-U6FE27-F1
#
_entry.id   AF-U6FE27-F1
#
_cell.length_a   1.000
_cell.length_b   1.000
_cell.length_c   1.000
_cell.angle_alpha   90.00
_cell.angle_beta   90.00
_cell.angle_gamma   90.00
#
_symmetry.space_group_name_H-M   'P 1'
#
loop_
_entity.id
_entity.type
_entity.pdbx_description
1 polymer ?
#
loop_
_entity_poly.entity_id
_entity_poly.type
_entity_poly.pdbx_seq_one_letter_code
_entity_poly.pdbx_strand_id
1 'polypeptide(L)'
;MSQYNKTVLTNAGLELAKRANAGQAKFEITRAVTSADDWSNKTIQDLEAVTAIPNIMQQGIVMDTEEVESNNSVIGVSLCFANKDLSTGYQIKIIGLYVKEEGQDKDFLYAVTTAVTPEYMPDFNDKVLYRFNMQMYLVIGKAQAVNVVINDGASVTHGQFDKYKSEVTANLEKIENAHKEDMSHVAKSASINGGAEILPDSTGKLNLVVPDPDLSEYVSLEQLTEMLQAKANTVDVDSKIKTVTDLANTKANSADVYTKTETDNQINKFDLSKVKFRKQYVNSGGQTADKTWSATKNEDGTYTIDLWQDDWTAAKLVGVLTQLPNKANASDVYTKSDVDSALAADRGRLGKLEGTQTVDSPDFNSITATGVYYITNNNPANIKNNPASQWGVLVVFNGDSQRTEQIYFANDGASVFMRTYGWINGTINWGNWNQLAWKSDLDSLQNNVYTKSDIDGKVNISSNLFRQIQNSNNWKDIFGVYNPNNVLTSLRIDPGGSGPLINNYAAGIGFGGGDTKGVLSVDYSEHQARITGGNGTGPVWSEDIAWKSDVNDLRNQVQQLKDNQFEVQTFTDATAAASWEAQRPGKRMAIVNQ
;
A
#
# COMPACT_ATOMS: atom_id res chain seq x y z
N MET A 1 13.72 -34.06 -5.34
CA MET A 1 14.81 -33.86 -4.36
C MET A 1 16.10 -33.79 -5.14
N SER A 2 16.94 -32.80 -4.86
CA SER A 2 18.27 -32.69 -5.47
C SER A 2 19.20 -33.83 -5.03
N GLN A 3 20.21 -34.10 -5.85
CA GLN A 3 21.23 -35.12 -5.61
C GLN A 3 22.58 -34.60 -6.10
N TYR A 4 23.63 -34.78 -5.31
CA TYR A 4 24.98 -34.31 -5.60
C TYR A 4 26.00 -35.46 -5.51
N ASN A 5 27.08 -35.33 -6.27
CA ASN A 5 28.22 -36.25 -6.21
C ASN A 5 28.98 -36.11 -4.88
N LYS A 6 29.82 -37.09 -4.56
CA LYS A 6 30.76 -36.98 -3.45
C LYS A 6 31.66 -35.77 -3.64
N THR A 7 31.97 -35.08 -2.54
CA THR A 7 32.90 -33.96 -2.54
C THR A 7 34.28 -34.40 -3.00
N VAL A 8 34.90 -33.63 -3.89
CA VAL A 8 36.27 -33.82 -4.37
C VAL A 8 37.13 -32.69 -3.81
N LEU A 9 38.27 -33.04 -3.20
CA LEU A 9 39.27 -32.06 -2.80
C LEU A 9 40.06 -31.60 -4.02
N THR A 10 40.36 -30.31 -4.11
CA THR A 10 41.33 -29.82 -5.10
C THR A 10 42.74 -30.29 -4.72
N ASN A 11 43.71 -30.22 -5.63
CA ASN A 11 45.11 -30.50 -5.33
C ASN A 11 45.62 -29.63 -4.18
N ALA A 12 45.21 -28.35 -4.14
CA ALA A 12 45.55 -27.43 -3.05
C ALA A 12 44.87 -27.85 -1.73
N GLY A 13 43.60 -28.25 -1.78
CA GLY A 13 42.87 -28.75 -0.62
C GLY A 13 43.44 -30.04 -0.06
N LEU A 14 43.82 -30.99 -0.91
CA LEU A 14 44.46 -32.24 -0.51
C LEU A 14 45.82 -32.01 0.15
N GLU A 15 46.66 -31.12 -0.40
CA GLU A 15 47.96 -30.78 0.20
C GLU A 15 47.80 -30.07 1.55
N LEU A 16 46.83 -29.16 1.68
CA LEU A 16 46.51 -28.52 2.96
C LEU A 16 45.99 -29.54 3.97
N ALA A 17 45.09 -30.46 3.58
CA ALA A 17 44.56 -31.52 4.44
C ALA A 17 45.68 -32.41 4.99
N LYS A 18 46.67 -32.79 4.16
CA LYS A 18 47.83 -33.58 4.58
C LYS A 18 48.67 -32.85 5.63
N ARG A 19 48.95 -31.56 5.42
CA ARG A 19 49.74 -30.75 6.36
C ARG A 19 48.98 -30.49 7.66
N ALA A 20 47.67 -30.24 7.60
CA ALA A 20 46.81 -30.13 8.76
C ALA A 20 46.78 -31.45 9.57
N ASN A 21 46.70 -32.60 8.90
CA ASN A 21 46.79 -33.93 9.54
C ASN A 21 48.11 -34.12 10.31
N ALA A 22 49.21 -33.66 9.73
CA ALA A 22 50.54 -33.68 10.34
C ALA A 22 50.72 -32.66 11.47
N GLY A 23 49.72 -31.81 11.75
CA GLY A 23 49.81 -30.72 12.73
C GLY A 23 50.67 -29.54 12.29
N GLN A 24 50.92 -29.41 10.97
CA GLN A 24 51.83 -28.44 10.38
C GLN A 24 51.13 -27.20 9.79
N ALA A 25 49.81 -27.23 9.67
CA ALA A 25 49.02 -26.14 9.11
C ALA A 25 47.70 -25.99 9.87
N LYS A 26 47.22 -24.75 10.00
CA LYS A 26 45.87 -24.43 10.43
C LYS A 26 45.20 -23.59 9.35
N PHE A 27 43.89 -23.72 9.19
CA PHE A 27 43.17 -22.96 8.20
C PHE A 27 41.75 -22.63 8.66
N GLU A 28 41.17 -21.61 8.05
CA GLU A 28 39.77 -21.22 8.25
C GLU A 28 38.96 -21.42 6.98
N ILE A 29 37.70 -21.81 7.14
CA ILE A 29 36.72 -21.79 6.05
C ILE A 29 36.26 -20.35 5.88
N THR A 30 36.51 -19.76 4.71
CA THR A 30 36.20 -18.34 4.47
C THR A 30 34.82 -18.15 3.87
N ARG A 31 34.43 -18.98 2.91
CA ARG A 31 33.15 -18.89 2.21
C ARG A 31 32.79 -20.17 1.48
N ALA A 32 31.49 -20.42 1.36
CA ALA A 32 30.93 -21.38 0.42
C ALA A 32 30.31 -20.63 -0.75
N VAL A 33 30.38 -21.19 -1.96
CA VAL A 33 29.83 -20.56 -3.16
C VAL A 33 29.09 -21.56 -4.03
N THR A 34 28.16 -21.05 -4.84
CA THR A 34 27.41 -21.83 -5.82
C THR A 34 27.62 -21.28 -7.24
N SER A 35 27.51 -22.14 -8.26
CA SER A 35 27.53 -21.73 -9.67
C SER A 35 26.52 -22.53 -10.49
N ALA A 36 26.08 -21.92 -11.60
CA ALA A 36 25.20 -22.51 -12.61
C ALA A 36 25.98 -23.23 -13.73
N ASP A 37 27.31 -23.13 -13.74
CA ASP A 37 28.15 -23.78 -14.75
C ASP A 37 28.01 -25.30 -14.73
N ASP A 38 28.16 -25.94 -15.88
CA ASP A 38 27.96 -27.37 -16.04
C ASP A 38 29.28 -28.13 -16.06
N TRP A 39 29.60 -28.80 -14.95
CA TRP A 39 30.80 -29.64 -14.80
C TRP A 39 30.48 -31.14 -14.80
N SER A 40 29.28 -31.54 -15.25
CA SER A 40 28.87 -32.96 -15.29
C SER A 40 29.79 -33.86 -16.12
N ASN A 41 30.48 -33.28 -17.12
CA ASN A 41 31.43 -34.00 -17.99
C ASN A 41 32.88 -34.03 -17.47
N LYS A 42 33.19 -33.36 -16.35
CA LYS A 42 34.55 -33.36 -15.78
C LYS A 42 34.83 -34.66 -15.06
N THR A 43 36.03 -35.20 -15.24
CA THR A 43 36.52 -36.33 -14.45
C THR A 43 36.89 -35.88 -13.04
N ILE A 44 37.09 -36.83 -12.11
CA ILE A 44 37.60 -36.52 -10.76
C ILE A 44 38.95 -35.78 -10.86
N GLN A 45 39.84 -36.21 -11.76
CA GLN A 45 41.15 -35.58 -11.99
C GLN A 45 41.01 -34.13 -12.49
N ASP A 46 40.02 -33.86 -13.34
CA ASP A 46 39.72 -32.49 -13.79
C ASP A 46 39.22 -31.61 -12.63
N LEU A 47 38.44 -32.18 -11.71
CA LEU A 47 37.93 -31.48 -10.52
C LEU A 47 39.05 -31.23 -9.48
N GLU A 48 39.94 -32.19 -9.28
CA GLU A 48 41.14 -32.04 -8.44
C GLU A 48 42.04 -30.90 -8.94
N ALA A 49 42.14 -30.71 -10.27
CA ALA A 49 42.95 -29.65 -10.87
C ALA A 49 42.32 -28.24 -10.82
N VAL A 50 41.07 -28.10 -10.38
CA VAL A 50 40.39 -26.79 -10.33
C VAL A 50 40.98 -25.92 -9.22
N THR A 51 41.26 -24.66 -9.56
CA THR A 51 41.77 -23.66 -8.60
C THR A 51 40.72 -22.61 -8.20
N ALA A 52 39.67 -22.43 -9.00
CA ALA A 52 38.57 -21.51 -8.75
C ALA A 52 37.30 -21.92 -9.50
N ILE A 53 36.14 -21.51 -8.98
CA ILE A 53 34.84 -21.67 -9.62
C ILE A 53 34.49 -20.36 -10.34
N PRO A 54 34.26 -20.38 -11.66
CA PRO A 54 33.77 -19.22 -12.40
C PRO A 54 32.27 -18.98 -12.16
N ASN A 55 31.80 -17.79 -12.56
CA ASN A 55 30.38 -17.42 -12.57
C ASN A 55 29.64 -17.72 -11.25
N ILE A 56 30.22 -17.28 -10.13
CA ILE A 56 29.62 -17.47 -8.81
C ILE A 56 28.26 -16.75 -8.74
N MET A 57 27.22 -17.50 -8.38
CA MET A 57 25.85 -17.02 -8.30
C MET A 57 25.47 -16.57 -6.87
N GLN A 58 25.93 -17.31 -5.84
CA GLN A 58 25.67 -16.94 -4.44
C GLN A 58 26.88 -17.28 -3.55
N GLN A 59 26.96 -16.56 -2.42
CA GLN A 59 27.79 -16.93 -1.29
C GLN A 59 26.90 -17.52 -0.19
N GLY A 60 27.28 -18.67 0.35
CA GLY A 60 26.59 -19.35 1.44
C GLY A 60 27.23 -19.06 2.79
N ILE A 61 26.47 -19.32 3.85
CA ILE A 61 26.94 -19.23 5.23
C ILE A 61 27.25 -20.62 5.77
N VAL A 62 28.29 -20.71 6.60
CA VAL A 62 28.61 -21.91 7.38
C VAL A 62 27.80 -21.86 8.67
N MET A 63 26.93 -22.84 8.87
CA MET A 63 25.97 -22.91 9.97
C MET A 63 26.53 -23.66 11.17
N ASP A 64 27.23 -24.76 10.92
CA ASP A 64 27.79 -25.63 11.93
C ASP A 64 28.87 -26.53 11.31
N THR A 65 29.72 -27.10 12.14
CA THR A 65 30.63 -28.18 11.75
C THR A 65 30.58 -29.30 12.76
N GLU A 66 30.33 -30.50 12.28
CA GLU A 66 30.28 -31.71 13.10
C GLU A 66 31.46 -32.62 12.76
N GLU A 67 32.06 -33.22 13.78
CA GLU A 67 33.03 -34.30 13.58
C GLU A 67 32.25 -35.59 13.29
N VAL A 68 32.46 -36.17 12.11
CA VAL A 68 31.60 -37.25 11.60
C VAL A 68 32.25 -38.63 11.80
N GLU A 69 33.58 -38.68 11.88
CA GLU A 69 34.33 -39.88 12.24
C GLU A 69 35.15 -39.63 13.50
N SER A 70 35.16 -40.59 14.42
CA SER A 70 35.85 -40.55 15.72
C SER A 70 37.39 -40.49 15.65
N ASN A 71 37.96 -40.40 14.44
CA ASN A 71 39.38 -40.28 14.16
C ASN A 71 39.80 -38.84 13.81
N ASN A 72 38.92 -37.84 13.98
CA ASN A 72 39.13 -36.43 13.64
C ASN A 72 39.47 -36.14 12.16
N SER A 73 39.27 -37.10 11.25
CA SER A 73 39.73 -36.98 9.86
C SER A 73 38.70 -36.41 8.89
N VAL A 74 37.41 -36.48 9.24
CA VAL A 74 36.29 -35.97 8.43
C VAL A 74 35.42 -35.02 9.24
N ILE A 75 35.16 -33.82 8.69
CA ILE A 75 34.16 -32.89 9.22
C ILE A 75 32.99 -32.76 8.26
N GLY A 76 31.77 -32.75 8.81
CA GLY A 76 30.56 -32.37 8.11
C GLY A 76 30.34 -30.87 8.26
N VAL A 77 30.46 -30.10 7.18
CA VAL A 77 30.23 -28.67 7.15
C VAL A 77 28.81 -28.38 6.70
N SER A 78 28.00 -27.81 7.58
CA SER A 78 26.62 -27.42 7.27
C SER A 78 26.60 -26.07 6.58
N LEU A 79 26.12 -26.04 5.33
CA LEU A 79 26.06 -24.88 4.46
C LEU A 79 24.61 -24.45 4.26
N CYS A 80 24.35 -23.14 4.23
CA CYS A 80 23.06 -22.58 3.88
C CYS A 80 23.21 -21.49 2.81
N PHE A 81 22.40 -21.59 1.76
CA PHE A 81 22.30 -20.61 0.70
C PHE A 81 20.87 -20.03 0.69
N ALA A 82 20.75 -18.71 0.69
CA ALA A 82 19.46 -18.01 0.71
C ALA A 82 19.29 -17.12 -0.52
N ASN A 83 18.09 -17.14 -1.14
CA ASN A 83 17.82 -16.37 -2.36
C ASN A 83 17.69 -14.85 -2.17
N LYS A 84 17.79 -14.32 -0.94
CA LYS A 84 17.46 -12.92 -0.60
C LYS A 84 18.10 -11.87 -1.54
N ASP A 85 19.34 -12.10 -1.96
CA ASP A 85 20.11 -11.19 -2.82
C ASP A 85 20.17 -11.66 -4.29
N LEU A 86 19.34 -12.64 -4.67
CA LEU A 86 19.32 -13.26 -5.99
C LEU A 86 18.24 -12.63 -6.89
N SER A 87 18.67 -12.00 -7.99
CA SER A 87 17.78 -11.35 -8.97
C SER A 87 17.23 -12.29 -10.04
N THR A 88 17.86 -13.45 -10.24
CA THR A 88 17.48 -14.41 -11.28
C THR A 88 17.67 -15.83 -10.77
N GLY A 89 16.61 -16.64 -10.85
CA GLY A 89 16.66 -18.02 -10.41
C GLY A 89 17.60 -18.87 -11.27
N TYR A 90 18.22 -19.89 -10.67
CA TYR A 90 19.17 -20.76 -11.36
C TYR A 90 19.22 -22.17 -10.73
N GLN A 91 19.80 -23.10 -11.48
CA GLN A 91 20.07 -24.46 -11.02
C GLN A 91 21.43 -24.49 -10.32
N ILE A 92 21.47 -24.88 -9.05
CA ILE A 92 22.71 -25.05 -8.29
C ILE A 92 23.41 -26.30 -8.81
N LYS A 93 24.37 -26.11 -9.73
CA LYS A 93 25.10 -27.22 -10.37
C LYS A 93 26.44 -27.50 -9.72
N ILE A 94 27.07 -26.48 -9.15
CA ILE A 94 28.37 -26.58 -8.50
C ILE A 94 28.29 -25.91 -7.13
N ILE A 95 28.87 -26.55 -6.12
CA ILE A 95 29.07 -25.95 -4.80
C ILE A 95 30.55 -26.10 -4.46
N GLY A 96 31.20 -24.98 -4.11
CA GLY A 96 32.60 -24.97 -3.70
C GLY A 96 32.83 -24.35 -2.35
N LEU A 97 33.87 -24.83 -1.69
CA LEU A 97 34.30 -24.34 -0.39
C LEU A 97 35.68 -23.73 -0.50
N TYR A 98 35.83 -22.50 -0.03
CA TYR A 98 37.09 -21.78 0.02
C TYR A 98 37.62 -21.73 1.44
N VAL A 99 38.94 -21.85 1.55
CA VAL A 99 39.66 -21.78 2.81
C VAL A 99 40.84 -20.83 2.71
N LYS A 100 41.27 -20.32 3.86
CA LYS A 100 42.48 -19.51 4.01
C LYS A 100 43.36 -20.13 5.07
N GLU A 101 44.60 -20.42 4.72
CA GLU A 101 45.59 -20.93 5.67
C GLU A 101 46.07 -19.80 6.60
N GLU A 102 46.35 -20.14 7.86
CA GLU A 102 46.91 -19.21 8.84
C GLU A 102 48.20 -18.58 8.31
N GLY A 103 48.25 -17.25 8.28
CA GLY A 103 49.37 -16.48 7.74
C GLY A 103 49.31 -16.21 6.23
N GLN A 104 48.26 -16.63 5.51
CA GLN A 104 48.01 -16.23 4.12
C GLN A 104 46.91 -15.16 4.00
N ASP A 105 47.06 -14.26 3.02
CA ASP A 105 46.11 -13.17 2.78
C ASP A 105 44.94 -13.54 1.86
N LYS A 106 45.08 -14.61 1.06
CA LYS A 106 44.09 -15.00 0.05
C LYS A 106 43.51 -16.37 0.34
N ASP A 107 42.20 -16.48 0.14
CA ASP A 107 41.54 -17.78 0.13
C ASP A 107 41.77 -18.51 -1.19
N PHE A 108 41.61 -19.84 -1.16
CA PHE A 108 41.68 -20.69 -2.34
C PHE A 108 40.62 -21.80 -2.27
N LEU A 109 40.27 -22.36 -3.43
CA LEU A 109 39.28 -23.42 -3.52
C LEU A 109 39.82 -24.71 -2.89
N TYR A 110 39.19 -25.14 -1.81
CA TYR A 110 39.56 -26.35 -1.08
C TYR A 110 38.88 -27.60 -1.63
N ALA A 111 37.58 -27.48 -1.91
CA ALA A 111 36.75 -28.61 -2.29
C ALA A 111 35.61 -28.19 -3.21
N VAL A 112 35.15 -29.13 -4.03
CA VAL A 112 34.02 -28.95 -4.94
C VAL A 112 33.09 -30.16 -4.92
N THR A 113 31.79 -29.92 -5.03
CA THR A 113 30.79 -30.94 -5.39
C THR A 113 29.97 -30.47 -6.59
N THR A 114 29.56 -31.42 -7.43
CA THR A 114 28.74 -31.19 -8.63
C THR A 114 27.40 -31.90 -8.50
N ALA A 115 26.35 -31.32 -9.07
CA ALA A 115 25.03 -31.91 -9.08
C ALA A 115 24.93 -33.14 -10.00
N VAL A 116 24.20 -34.16 -9.55
CA VAL A 116 23.60 -35.21 -10.40
C VAL A 116 22.20 -34.74 -10.83
N THR A 117 21.41 -34.27 -9.86
CA THR A 117 20.15 -33.57 -10.07
C THR A 117 20.21 -32.25 -9.30
N PRO A 118 20.32 -31.09 -9.97
CA PRO A 118 20.51 -29.81 -9.30
C PRO A 118 19.26 -29.37 -8.53
N GLU A 119 19.47 -28.56 -7.50
CA GLU A 119 18.39 -27.83 -6.82
C GLU A 119 18.10 -26.53 -7.57
N TYR A 120 16.82 -26.18 -7.74
CA TYR A 120 16.45 -24.87 -8.29
C TYR A 120 16.33 -23.83 -7.17
N MET A 121 17.14 -22.79 -7.22
CA MET A 121 16.99 -21.62 -6.36
C MET A 121 16.20 -20.54 -7.11
N PRO A 122 14.98 -20.18 -6.68
CA PRO A 122 14.22 -19.10 -7.31
C PRO A 122 14.81 -17.73 -6.98
N ASP A 123 14.56 -16.72 -7.81
CA ASP A 123 14.87 -15.34 -7.47
C ASP A 123 13.99 -14.82 -6.31
N PHE A 124 14.34 -13.66 -5.78
CA PHE A 124 13.63 -13.02 -4.66
C PHE A 124 12.62 -11.96 -5.09
N ASN A 125 12.26 -11.84 -6.38
CA ASN A 125 11.36 -10.77 -6.85
C ASN A 125 9.98 -10.84 -6.20
N ASP A 126 9.49 -12.07 -5.91
CA ASP A 126 8.22 -12.30 -5.21
C ASP A 126 8.31 -12.12 -3.68
N LYS A 127 9.48 -11.72 -3.16
CA LYS A 127 9.79 -11.53 -1.74
C LYS A 127 9.57 -12.76 -0.86
N VAL A 128 9.60 -13.95 -1.47
CA VAL A 128 9.53 -15.24 -0.77
C VAL A 128 10.96 -15.73 -0.51
N LEU A 129 11.28 -15.91 0.77
CA LEU A 129 12.60 -16.38 1.19
C LEU A 129 12.70 -17.91 1.04
N TYR A 130 13.58 -18.36 0.15
CA TYR A 130 13.99 -19.76 0.01
C TYR A 130 15.37 -19.98 0.60
N ARG A 131 15.55 -21.12 1.26
CA ARG A 131 16.83 -21.58 1.81
C ARG A 131 17.13 -22.99 1.35
N PHE A 132 18.33 -23.20 0.83
CA PHE A 132 18.88 -24.51 0.53
C PHE A 132 19.96 -24.84 1.56
N ASN A 133 19.71 -25.88 2.37
CA ASN A 133 20.64 -26.38 3.37
C ASN A 133 21.30 -27.67 2.86
N MET A 134 22.62 -27.77 3.01
CA MET A 134 23.38 -28.96 2.62
C MET A 134 24.50 -29.23 3.61
N GLN A 135 24.70 -30.48 4.01
CA GLN A 135 25.88 -30.91 4.76
C GLN A 135 26.93 -31.45 3.78
N MET A 136 28.10 -30.81 3.75
CA MET A 136 29.24 -31.20 2.91
C MET A 136 30.30 -31.89 3.78
N TYR A 137 30.58 -33.16 3.51
CA TYR A 137 31.64 -33.89 4.20
C TYR A 137 33.00 -33.61 3.57
N LEU A 138 33.99 -33.26 4.41
CA LEU A 138 35.35 -32.91 4.01
C LEU A 138 36.36 -33.75 4.77
N VAL A 139 37.38 -34.23 4.08
CA VAL A 139 38.57 -34.82 4.72
C VAL A 139 39.54 -33.70 5.08
N ILE A 140 39.93 -33.61 6.36
CA ILE A 140 40.77 -32.52 6.92
C ILE A 140 41.93 -33.04 7.82
N GLY A 141 42.01 -34.35 8.06
CA GLY A 141 43.09 -34.97 8.85
C GLY A 141 42.92 -34.88 10.36
N LYS A 142 42.94 -33.65 10.93
CA LYS A 142 42.66 -33.38 12.35
C LYS A 142 41.72 -32.19 12.51
N ALA A 143 40.55 -32.40 13.11
CA ALA A 143 39.55 -31.33 13.34
C ALA A 143 40.06 -30.11 14.12
N GLN A 144 41.05 -30.29 15.01
CA GLN A 144 41.67 -29.20 15.79
C GLN A 144 42.45 -28.18 14.93
N ALA A 145 42.74 -28.51 13.66
CA ALA A 145 43.45 -27.63 12.73
C ALA A 145 42.54 -26.66 11.97
N VAL A 146 41.21 -26.78 12.09
CA VAL A 146 40.24 -25.94 11.37
C VAL A 146 39.61 -24.94 12.32
N ASN A 147 39.78 -23.64 12.02
CA ASN A 147 39.05 -22.58 12.69
C ASN A 147 37.78 -22.25 11.89
N VAL A 148 36.60 -22.43 12.47
CA VAL A 148 35.33 -22.15 11.80
C VAL A 148 34.72 -20.91 12.41
N VAL A 149 34.63 -19.84 11.61
CA VAL A 149 33.86 -18.67 11.99
C VAL A 149 32.39 -18.94 11.65
N ILE A 150 31.62 -19.35 12.66
CA ILE A 150 30.17 -19.51 12.53
C ILE A 150 29.56 -18.10 12.52
N ASN A 151 28.88 -17.76 11.42
CA ASN A 151 28.16 -16.49 11.35
C ASN A 151 26.87 -16.66 12.18
N ASP A 152 26.75 -15.92 13.29
CA ASP A 152 25.76 -16.05 14.37
C ASP A 152 24.31 -15.67 13.97
N GLY A 153 23.92 -15.94 12.72
CA GLY A 153 22.57 -15.78 12.18
C GLY A 153 21.76 -17.07 12.13
N ALA A 154 22.22 -18.13 12.80
CA ALA A 154 21.73 -19.49 12.64
C ALA A 154 21.10 -20.04 13.93
N SER A 155 19.83 -20.40 13.86
CA SER A 155 19.08 -21.09 14.92
C SER A 155 19.82 -22.31 15.48
N VAL A 156 19.89 -22.44 16.81
CA VAL A 156 20.45 -23.61 17.51
C VAL A 156 19.58 -24.85 17.35
N THR A 157 20.20 -26.03 17.23
CA THR A 157 19.46 -27.30 17.22
C THR A 157 18.99 -27.66 18.64
N HIS A 158 17.96 -28.51 18.75
CA HIS A 158 17.43 -28.94 20.04
C HIS A 158 18.50 -29.63 20.92
N GLY A 159 19.39 -30.44 20.32
CA GLY A 159 20.47 -31.11 21.05
C GLY A 159 21.53 -30.14 21.60
N GLN A 160 21.84 -29.06 20.88
CA GLN A 160 22.73 -28.01 21.37
C GLN A 160 22.09 -27.23 22.53
N PHE A 161 20.78 -26.96 22.44
CA PHE A 161 20.04 -26.34 23.53
C PHE A 161 20.06 -27.19 24.81
N ASP A 162 19.84 -28.51 24.70
CA ASP A 162 19.81 -29.41 25.86
C ASP A 162 21.18 -29.56 26.54
N LYS A 163 22.27 -29.56 25.75
CA LYS A 163 23.64 -29.56 26.27
C LYS A 163 23.91 -28.30 27.11
N TYR A 164 23.60 -27.12 26.56
CA TYR A 164 23.82 -25.86 27.28
C TYR A 164 22.91 -25.70 28.49
N LYS A 165 21.67 -26.21 28.43
CA LYS A 165 20.77 -26.27 29.58
C LYS A 165 21.39 -27.07 30.73
N SER A 166 21.98 -28.24 30.44
CA SER A 166 22.64 -29.07 31.46
C SER A 166 23.84 -28.37 32.10
N GLU A 167 24.67 -27.67 31.32
CA GLU A 167 25.83 -26.93 31.85
C GLU A 167 25.43 -25.73 32.71
N VAL A 168 24.32 -25.05 32.39
CA VAL A 168 23.78 -23.93 33.19
C VAL A 168 23.28 -24.43 34.54
N THR A 169 22.53 -25.53 34.57
CA THR A 169 22.02 -26.14 35.81
C THR A 169 23.15 -26.48 36.79
N ALA A 170 24.21 -27.13 36.31
CA ALA A 170 25.36 -27.49 37.15
C ALA A 170 26.10 -26.27 37.72
N ASN A 171 26.07 -25.12 37.03
CA ASN A 171 26.69 -23.89 37.51
C ASN A 171 25.82 -23.16 38.55
N LEU A 172 24.49 -23.22 38.41
CA LEU A 172 23.55 -22.65 39.38
C LEU A 172 23.69 -23.33 40.75
N GLU A 173 23.85 -24.65 40.79
CA GLU A 173 24.07 -25.39 42.05
C GLU A 173 25.36 -24.94 42.77
N LYS A 174 26.43 -24.65 42.01
CA LYS A 174 27.69 -24.18 42.58
C LYS A 174 27.58 -22.78 43.19
N ILE A 175 26.78 -21.93 42.58
CA ILE A 175 26.52 -20.56 43.02
C ILE A 175 25.70 -20.53 44.31
N GLU A 176 24.67 -21.38 44.40
CA GLU A 176 23.79 -21.43 45.56
C GLU A 176 24.57 -21.79 46.84
N ASN A 177 25.53 -22.71 46.71
CA ASN A 177 26.38 -23.10 47.83
C ASN A 177 27.32 -21.98 48.28
N ALA A 178 27.84 -21.16 47.37
CA ALA A 178 28.70 -20.02 47.71
C ALA A 178 27.92 -18.88 48.39
N HIS A 179 26.68 -18.59 47.95
CA HIS A 179 25.86 -17.52 48.53
C HIS A 179 25.49 -17.78 50.01
N LYS A 180 25.38 -19.05 50.42
CA LYS A 180 25.10 -19.45 51.81
C LYS A 180 26.25 -19.10 52.77
N GLU A 181 27.50 -19.08 52.31
CA GLU A 181 28.66 -18.71 53.15
C GLU A 181 28.76 -17.19 53.40
N ASP A 182 28.52 -16.36 52.36
CA ASP A 182 28.64 -14.90 52.42
C ASP A 182 27.64 -14.22 53.38
N MET A 183 26.44 -14.80 53.54
CA MET A 183 25.40 -14.25 54.41
C MET A 183 25.69 -14.39 55.92
N SER A 184 26.76 -15.09 56.31
CA SER A 184 27.14 -15.28 57.73
C SER A 184 27.81 -14.04 58.36
N HIS A 185 28.17 -13.02 57.57
CA HIS A 185 28.94 -11.85 58.00
C HIS A 185 28.17 -10.51 58.11
N VAL A 186 26.84 -10.49 57.96
CA VAL A 186 26.03 -9.26 58.02
C VAL A 186 25.76 -8.80 59.47
N ALA A 187 25.86 -7.48 59.73
CA ALA A 187 25.62 -6.87 61.05
C ALA A 187 24.17 -7.04 61.53
N LYS A 188 23.98 -7.37 62.81
CA LYS A 188 22.67 -7.75 63.39
C LYS A 188 21.91 -6.62 64.11
N SER A 189 22.58 -5.56 64.59
CA SER A 189 21.97 -4.38 65.26
C SER A 189 22.93 -3.17 65.33
N ALA A 190 22.42 -1.95 65.61
CA ALA A 190 23.21 -0.77 66.04
C ALA A 190 22.41 0.24 66.92
N SER A 191 23.07 1.17 67.60
CA SER A 191 22.45 2.24 68.41
C SER A 191 23.11 3.62 68.24
N ILE A 192 22.35 4.72 68.41
CA ILE A 192 22.85 6.11 68.40
C ILE A 192 22.87 6.68 69.82
N ASN A 193 23.99 7.28 70.22
CA ASN A 193 24.19 7.96 71.51
C ASN A 193 23.89 7.10 72.76
N GLY A 194 24.13 5.79 72.69
CA GLY A 194 23.89 4.86 73.81
C GLY A 194 22.42 4.52 74.07
N GLY A 195 21.52 4.88 73.14
CA GLY A 195 20.10 4.50 73.18
C GLY A 195 19.86 3.01 72.86
N ALA A 196 18.58 2.61 72.82
CA ALA A 196 18.17 1.23 72.54
C ALA A 196 18.64 0.74 71.16
N GLU A 197 18.97 -0.55 71.07
CA GLU A 197 19.39 -1.18 69.81
C GLU A 197 18.26 -1.18 68.78
N ILE A 198 18.59 -0.74 67.55
CA ILE A 198 17.72 -0.78 66.39
C ILE A 198 18.16 -1.95 65.52
N LEU A 199 17.20 -2.82 65.18
CA LEU A 199 17.40 -3.96 64.27
C LEU A 199 17.17 -3.55 62.81
N PRO A 200 17.84 -4.20 61.85
CA PRO A 200 17.57 -3.98 60.42
C PRO A 200 16.12 -4.33 60.09
N ASP A 201 15.50 -3.52 59.22
CA ASP A 201 14.19 -3.85 58.68
C ASP A 201 14.29 -5.00 57.65
N SER A 202 13.15 -5.43 57.11
CA SER A 202 13.05 -6.53 56.14
C SER A 202 13.80 -6.32 54.82
N THR A 203 14.40 -5.15 54.61
CA THR A 203 15.26 -4.83 53.46
C THR A 203 16.75 -4.78 53.81
N GLY A 204 17.11 -5.10 55.07
CA GLY A 204 18.47 -5.01 55.58
C GLY A 204 18.90 -3.58 55.93
N LYS A 205 17.98 -2.62 55.92
CA LYS A 205 18.27 -1.20 56.16
C LYS A 205 18.11 -0.86 57.64
N LEU A 206 19.09 -0.16 58.19
CA LEU A 206 19.06 0.37 59.56
C LEU A 206 18.60 1.84 59.53
N ASN A 207 17.35 2.11 59.90
CA ASN A 207 16.78 3.47 59.85
C ASN A 207 17.16 4.27 61.10
N LEU A 208 18.15 5.14 60.94
CA LEU A 208 18.64 6.05 61.97
C LEU A 208 18.06 7.46 61.74
N VAL A 209 17.35 8.02 62.72
CA VAL A 209 16.75 9.38 62.63
C VAL A 209 17.62 10.37 63.40
N VAL A 210 18.09 11.41 62.70
CA VAL A 210 18.85 12.53 63.26
C VAL A 210 17.96 13.78 63.11
N PRO A 211 17.69 14.56 64.18
CA PRO A 211 16.77 15.70 64.11
C PRO A 211 17.32 16.87 63.27
N ASP A 212 16.43 17.51 62.50
CA ASP A 212 16.73 18.61 61.59
C ASP A 212 17.06 19.94 62.32
N PRO A 213 17.93 20.79 61.74
CA PRO A 213 18.28 22.10 62.28
C PRO A 213 17.19 23.17 62.03
N ASP A 214 17.08 24.15 62.92
CA ASP A 214 16.14 25.28 62.86
C ASP A 214 16.50 26.30 61.74
N LEU A 215 15.51 26.72 60.94
CA LEU A 215 15.64 27.54 59.72
C LEU A 215 14.79 28.83 59.73
N SER A 216 14.57 29.40 60.91
CA SER A 216 13.74 30.60 61.13
C SER A 216 14.21 31.92 60.47
N GLU A 217 15.26 31.94 59.64
CA GLU A 217 15.79 33.15 58.96
C GLU A 217 15.34 33.35 57.48
N TYR A 218 14.50 32.49 56.90
CA TYR A 218 14.10 32.57 55.47
C TYR A 218 12.65 33.06 55.24
N VAL A 219 12.47 33.89 54.19
CA VAL A 219 11.20 34.55 53.79
C VAL A 219 10.22 33.62 53.03
N SER A 220 8.91 33.85 53.18
CA SER A 220 7.84 32.88 52.85
C SER A 220 7.22 33.05 51.46
N LEU A 221 6.49 32.02 51.02
CA LEU A 221 5.76 31.92 49.74
C LEU A 221 4.73 33.07 49.52
N GLU A 222 4.31 33.72 50.61
CA GLU A 222 3.38 34.84 50.60
C GLU A 222 4.05 36.11 50.00
N GLN A 223 5.34 36.31 50.28
CA GLN A 223 6.13 37.43 49.73
C GLN A 223 6.47 37.25 48.25
N LEU A 224 6.52 36.00 47.77
CA LEU A 224 6.69 35.69 46.34
C LEU A 224 5.42 36.02 45.52
N THR A 225 4.25 36.04 46.16
CA THR A 225 2.95 36.24 45.50
C THR A 225 2.67 37.73 45.20
N GLU A 226 3.17 38.66 46.03
CA GLU A 226 3.12 40.11 45.74
C GLU A 226 4.02 40.50 44.54
N MET A 227 5.11 39.78 44.30
CA MET A 227 6.00 40.03 43.16
C MET A 227 5.39 39.65 41.80
N LEU A 228 4.33 38.84 41.78
CA LEU A 228 3.71 38.30 40.55
C LEU A 228 2.52 39.12 40.02
N GLN A 229 1.99 40.10 40.77
CA GLN A 229 0.87 40.96 40.34
C GLN A 229 1.27 42.16 39.46
N ALA A 230 2.58 42.42 39.25
CA ALA A 230 3.05 43.63 38.58
C ALA A 230 3.35 43.53 37.06
N LYS A 231 3.06 42.41 36.36
CA LYS A 231 3.54 42.22 34.95
C LYS A 231 2.56 41.64 33.91
N ALA A 232 1.24 41.75 34.10
CA ALA A 232 0.26 41.51 33.03
C ALA A 232 -0.39 42.83 32.59
N ASN A 233 -0.01 43.38 31.42
CA ASN A 233 -0.56 44.64 30.90
C ASN A 233 -1.38 44.41 29.62
N THR A 234 -2.70 44.29 29.80
CA THR A 234 -3.74 44.10 28.76
C THR A 234 -3.93 45.30 27.83
N VAL A 235 -3.17 46.39 28.02
CA VAL A 235 -3.21 47.62 27.22
C VAL A 235 -2.54 47.48 25.84
N ASP A 236 -1.62 46.52 25.63
CA ASP A 236 -0.93 46.33 24.34
C ASP A 236 -1.80 45.63 23.27
N VAL A 237 -2.89 44.97 23.70
CA VAL A 237 -3.78 44.20 22.81
C VAL A 237 -4.82 45.10 22.13
N ASP A 238 -5.32 46.13 22.81
CA ASP A 238 -6.35 47.04 22.26
C ASP A 238 -5.82 48.03 21.20
N SER A 239 -4.53 48.32 21.19
CA SER A 239 -3.90 49.25 20.22
C SER A 239 -3.84 48.69 18.79
N LYS A 240 -3.71 47.37 18.64
CA LYS A 240 -3.58 46.70 17.33
C LYS A 240 -4.92 46.58 16.59
N ILE A 241 -6.05 46.56 17.31
CA ILE A 241 -7.40 46.46 16.73
C ILE A 241 -7.83 47.79 16.08
N LYS A 242 -7.42 48.94 16.63
CA LYS A 242 -7.78 50.26 16.08
C LYS A 242 -7.16 50.55 14.70
N THR A 243 -5.97 50.03 14.44
CA THR A 243 -5.20 50.32 13.21
C THR A 243 -5.80 49.67 11.96
N VAL A 244 -6.53 48.56 12.11
CA VAL A 244 -7.18 47.85 10.99
C VAL A 244 -8.47 48.54 10.55
N THR A 245 -9.19 49.17 11.48
CA THR A 245 -10.45 49.89 11.22
C THR A 245 -10.25 51.21 10.46
N ASP A 246 -9.14 51.91 10.71
CA ASP A 246 -8.86 53.20 10.08
C ASP A 246 -8.41 53.07 8.60
N LEU A 247 -7.94 51.90 8.14
CA LEU A 247 -7.51 51.66 6.75
C LEU A 247 -8.67 51.41 5.77
N ALA A 248 -9.82 50.93 6.27
CA ALA A 248 -11.00 50.58 5.47
C ALA A 248 -11.79 51.81 4.96
N ASN A 249 -11.63 52.98 5.61
CA ASN A 249 -12.45 54.17 5.35
C ASN A 249 -11.87 55.17 4.32
N THR A 250 -10.78 54.83 3.61
CA THR A 250 -10.01 55.78 2.75
C THR A 250 -10.02 55.50 1.23
N LYS A 251 -10.92 54.66 0.68
CA LYS A 251 -10.94 54.28 -0.76
C LYS A 251 -12.19 54.66 -1.59
N ALA A 252 -12.86 55.77 -1.28
CA ALA A 252 -13.85 56.39 -2.20
C ALA A 252 -13.63 57.91 -2.26
N ASN A 253 -12.94 58.41 -3.27
CA ASN A 253 -12.64 59.84 -3.49
C ASN A 253 -13.38 60.37 -4.73
N SER A 254 -13.85 61.61 -4.63
CA SER A 254 -14.83 62.33 -5.44
C SER A 254 -14.32 62.87 -6.80
N ALA A 255 -13.58 62.07 -7.58
CA ALA A 255 -12.97 62.51 -8.84
C ALA A 255 -13.68 62.01 -10.14
N ASP A 256 -14.69 61.13 -10.06
CA ASP A 256 -15.23 60.42 -11.23
C ASP A 256 -16.72 60.73 -11.58
N VAL A 257 -17.30 61.87 -11.12
CA VAL A 257 -18.72 62.21 -11.39
C VAL A 257 -18.92 63.71 -11.71
N TYR A 258 -19.39 64.04 -12.93
CA TYR A 258 -19.78 65.40 -13.37
C TYR A 258 -21.18 65.83 -12.91
N THR A 259 -21.44 67.14 -12.80
CA THR A 259 -22.69 67.73 -12.30
C THR A 259 -23.65 68.20 -13.42
N LYS A 260 -24.94 68.33 -13.09
CA LYS A 260 -26.03 68.63 -14.05
C LYS A 260 -25.84 69.92 -14.88
N THR A 261 -25.25 70.97 -14.30
CA THR A 261 -25.02 72.25 -14.98
C THR A 261 -23.97 72.15 -16.10
N GLU A 262 -23.02 71.22 -15.96
CA GLU A 262 -22.01 70.95 -16.98
C GLU A 262 -22.63 70.24 -18.20
N THR A 263 -23.70 69.46 -17.98
CA THR A 263 -24.46 68.79 -19.04
C THR A 263 -25.31 69.78 -19.87
N ASP A 264 -26.01 70.71 -19.23
CA ASP A 264 -26.96 71.60 -19.93
C ASP A 264 -26.24 72.63 -20.85
N ASN A 265 -25.03 73.05 -20.50
CA ASN A 265 -24.20 73.93 -21.34
C ASN A 265 -23.68 73.24 -22.62
N GLN A 266 -23.67 71.91 -22.68
CA GLN A 266 -23.30 71.18 -23.89
C GLN A 266 -24.45 71.13 -24.91
N ILE A 267 -25.71 71.19 -24.46
CA ILE A 267 -26.90 71.02 -25.31
C ILE A 267 -27.20 72.28 -26.14
N ASN A 268 -27.03 73.48 -25.58
CA ASN A 268 -27.35 74.76 -26.26
C ASN A 268 -26.41 75.15 -27.42
N LYS A 269 -25.39 74.34 -27.73
CA LYS A 269 -24.45 74.58 -28.83
C LYS A 269 -24.95 74.10 -30.19
N PHE A 270 -26.13 73.46 -30.28
CA PHE A 270 -26.65 72.91 -31.53
C PHE A 270 -27.49 73.93 -32.33
N ASP A 271 -26.95 74.39 -33.47
CA ASP A 271 -27.64 75.25 -34.46
C ASP A 271 -28.21 74.40 -35.60
N LEU A 272 -29.54 74.26 -35.63
CA LEU A 272 -30.25 73.41 -36.60
C LEU A 272 -30.38 74.03 -38.00
N SER A 273 -30.08 75.32 -38.18
CA SER A 273 -30.07 75.95 -39.52
C SER A 273 -28.89 75.47 -40.38
N LYS A 274 -27.87 74.87 -39.74
CA LYS A 274 -26.75 74.19 -40.42
C LYS A 274 -27.10 72.78 -40.89
N VAL A 275 -28.29 72.28 -40.55
CA VAL A 275 -28.76 70.97 -41.01
C VAL A 275 -29.17 71.07 -42.48
N LYS A 276 -28.45 70.30 -43.29
CA LYS A 276 -28.70 70.17 -44.72
C LYS A 276 -29.08 68.73 -45.02
N PHE A 277 -30.10 68.54 -45.86
CA PHE A 277 -30.52 67.24 -46.33
C PHE A 277 -30.05 67.07 -47.77
N ARG A 278 -29.13 66.14 -47.99
CA ARG A 278 -28.68 65.74 -49.32
C ARG A 278 -29.39 64.44 -49.70
N LYS A 279 -30.04 64.43 -50.86
CA LYS A 279 -30.75 63.24 -51.36
C LYS A 279 -30.43 63.02 -52.82
N GLN A 280 -30.14 61.77 -53.15
CA GLN A 280 -30.22 61.27 -54.51
C GLN A 280 -31.68 61.01 -54.88
N TYR A 281 -32.09 61.54 -56.01
CA TYR A 281 -33.44 61.43 -56.55
C TYR A 281 -33.38 61.18 -58.05
N VAL A 282 -34.52 60.84 -58.64
CA VAL A 282 -34.64 60.75 -60.08
C VAL A 282 -35.16 62.08 -60.61
N ASN A 283 -34.42 62.71 -61.52
CA ASN A 283 -34.86 63.95 -62.13
C ASN A 283 -35.98 63.70 -63.16
N SER A 284 -36.54 64.76 -63.74
CA SER A 284 -37.60 64.66 -64.76
C SER A 284 -37.21 63.82 -65.98
N GLY A 285 -35.91 63.76 -66.32
CA GLY A 285 -35.34 62.95 -67.38
C GLY A 285 -35.20 61.45 -67.05
N GLY A 286 -35.45 61.02 -65.81
CA GLY A 286 -35.32 59.61 -65.41
C GLY A 286 -33.90 59.19 -65.01
N GLN A 287 -32.98 60.14 -64.85
CA GLN A 287 -31.61 59.87 -64.43
C GLN A 287 -31.44 60.14 -62.94
N THR A 288 -30.50 59.44 -62.31
CA THR A 288 -30.11 59.72 -60.93
C THR A 288 -29.43 61.09 -60.87
N ALA A 289 -29.98 61.95 -60.03
CA ALA A 289 -29.45 63.26 -59.68
C ALA A 289 -29.27 63.31 -58.16
N ASP A 290 -28.48 64.25 -57.69
CA ASP A 290 -28.28 64.50 -56.27
C ASP A 290 -28.28 65.99 -56.02
N LYS A 291 -28.94 66.40 -54.95
CA LYS A 291 -29.00 67.80 -54.54
C LYS A 291 -29.02 67.86 -53.01
N THR A 292 -28.59 69.00 -52.49
CA THR A 292 -28.62 69.30 -51.07
C THR A 292 -29.55 70.48 -50.83
N TRP A 293 -30.55 70.27 -49.98
CA TRP A 293 -31.51 71.27 -49.57
C TRP A 293 -31.27 71.62 -48.12
N SER A 294 -31.43 72.89 -47.78
CA SER A 294 -31.18 73.36 -46.42
C SER A 294 -32.50 73.47 -45.66
N ALA A 295 -32.45 73.14 -44.37
CA ALA A 295 -33.57 73.37 -43.46
C ALA A 295 -33.86 74.87 -43.40
N THR A 296 -35.05 75.26 -43.85
CA THR A 296 -35.49 76.65 -43.84
C THR A 296 -36.42 76.83 -42.66
N LYS A 297 -36.11 77.80 -41.78
CA LYS A 297 -36.95 78.07 -40.62
C LYS A 297 -38.26 78.71 -41.07
N ASN A 298 -39.37 78.10 -40.68
CA ASN A 298 -40.69 78.67 -40.87
C ASN A 298 -40.98 79.71 -39.78
N GLU A 299 -41.96 80.57 -40.03
CA GLU A 299 -42.36 81.62 -39.09
C GLU A 299 -42.83 81.08 -37.74
N ASP A 300 -43.36 79.84 -37.69
CA ASP A 300 -43.83 79.17 -36.47
C ASP A 300 -42.70 78.55 -35.61
N GLY A 301 -41.44 78.73 -36.01
CA GLY A 301 -40.28 78.21 -35.28
C GLY A 301 -39.82 76.82 -35.71
N THR A 302 -40.58 76.11 -36.54
CA THR A 302 -40.20 74.82 -37.12
C THR A 302 -39.28 74.99 -38.32
N TYR A 303 -38.71 73.90 -38.85
CA TYR A 303 -37.87 73.93 -40.05
C TYR A 303 -38.40 72.95 -41.11
N THR A 304 -38.44 73.38 -42.37
CA THR A 304 -38.85 72.54 -43.52
C THR A 304 -37.76 72.40 -44.58
N ILE A 305 -37.84 71.32 -45.35
CA ILE A 305 -36.98 71.03 -46.51
C ILE A 305 -37.89 70.61 -47.67
N ASP A 306 -38.00 71.44 -48.71
CA ASP A 306 -38.87 71.18 -49.87
C ASP A 306 -38.08 70.58 -51.04
N LEU A 307 -38.60 69.46 -51.57
CA LEU A 307 -37.99 68.64 -52.62
C LEU A 307 -38.93 68.40 -53.81
N TRP A 308 -40.17 68.91 -53.76
CA TRP A 308 -41.28 68.44 -54.59
C TRP A 308 -41.04 68.58 -56.10
N GLN A 309 -40.49 69.70 -56.55
CA GLN A 309 -40.27 69.98 -57.98
C GLN A 309 -39.02 69.29 -58.54
N ASP A 310 -38.10 68.90 -57.67
CA ASP A 310 -36.86 68.27 -58.06
C ASP A 310 -37.04 66.74 -58.12
N ASP A 311 -37.74 66.15 -57.15
CA ASP A 311 -37.79 64.69 -56.97
C ASP A 311 -38.96 64.01 -57.72
N TRP A 312 -38.67 63.48 -58.91
CA TRP A 312 -39.62 62.73 -59.73
C TRP A 312 -39.63 61.22 -59.43
N THR A 313 -38.94 60.76 -58.39
CA THR A 313 -38.75 59.33 -58.08
C THR A 313 -40.09 58.59 -57.96
N ALA A 314 -41.09 59.20 -57.31
CA ALA A 314 -42.41 58.59 -57.15
C ALA A 314 -43.15 58.41 -58.49
N ALA A 315 -43.11 59.42 -59.36
CA ALA A 315 -43.77 59.35 -60.67
C ALA A 315 -43.13 58.30 -61.59
N LYS A 316 -41.79 58.18 -61.57
CA LYS A 316 -41.09 57.15 -62.34
C LYS A 316 -41.30 55.74 -61.78
N LEU A 317 -41.38 55.59 -60.46
CA LEU A 317 -41.71 54.32 -59.81
C LEU A 317 -43.06 53.78 -60.30
N VAL A 318 -44.09 54.62 -60.40
CA VAL A 318 -45.40 54.24 -60.96
C VAL A 318 -45.27 53.76 -62.41
N GLY A 319 -44.48 54.44 -63.23
CA GLY A 319 -44.20 54.02 -64.62
C GLY A 319 -43.53 52.64 -64.70
N VAL A 320 -42.56 52.34 -63.83
CA VAL A 320 -41.92 51.02 -63.75
C VAL A 320 -42.91 49.95 -63.30
N LEU A 321 -43.78 50.25 -62.31
CA LEU A 321 -44.83 49.33 -61.86
C LEU A 321 -45.77 48.91 -63.00
N THR A 322 -46.08 49.80 -63.94
CA THR A 322 -46.95 49.46 -65.08
C THR A 322 -46.30 48.53 -66.11
N GLN A 323 -44.96 48.42 -66.14
CA GLN A 323 -44.23 47.55 -67.09
C GLN A 323 -43.98 46.13 -66.54
N LEU A 324 -44.15 45.91 -65.23
CA LEU A 324 -43.85 44.65 -64.55
C LEU A 324 -44.58 43.39 -65.10
N PRO A 325 -45.85 43.45 -65.53
CA PRO A 325 -46.54 42.26 -66.05
C PRO A 325 -45.93 41.69 -67.34
N ASN A 326 -45.24 42.51 -68.13
CA ASN A 326 -44.74 42.13 -69.46
C ASN A 326 -43.25 41.75 -69.50
N LYS A 327 -42.55 41.79 -68.35
CA LYS A 327 -41.11 41.49 -68.26
C LYS A 327 -40.76 40.18 -67.54
N ALA A 328 -41.74 39.43 -67.05
CA ALA A 328 -41.50 38.11 -66.47
C ALA A 328 -41.53 37.03 -67.58
N ASN A 329 -40.41 36.34 -67.81
CA ASN A 329 -40.34 35.20 -68.72
C ASN A 329 -41.19 34.04 -68.18
N ALA A 330 -42.00 33.41 -69.04
CA ALA A 330 -42.88 32.30 -68.67
C ALA A 330 -42.13 31.03 -68.18
N SER A 331 -40.81 30.94 -68.37
CA SER A 331 -39.97 29.86 -67.84
C SER A 331 -39.70 29.96 -66.33
N ASP A 332 -39.87 31.14 -65.74
CA ASP A 332 -39.50 31.42 -64.34
C ASP A 332 -40.73 31.50 -63.42
N VAL A 333 -41.93 31.27 -63.98
CA VAL A 333 -43.23 31.37 -63.29
C VAL A 333 -43.89 29.99 -63.29
N TYR A 334 -43.76 29.26 -62.18
CA TYR A 334 -44.42 27.97 -61.99
C TYR A 334 -45.95 28.11 -61.98
N THR A 335 -46.65 27.19 -62.66
CA THR A 335 -48.11 27.14 -62.58
C THR A 335 -48.56 26.58 -61.23
N LYS A 336 -49.81 26.84 -60.83
CA LYS A 336 -50.40 26.21 -59.64
C LYS A 336 -50.28 24.68 -59.67
N SER A 337 -50.41 24.06 -60.84
CA SER A 337 -50.28 22.61 -61.01
C SER A 337 -48.86 22.10 -60.75
N ASP A 338 -47.85 22.85 -61.17
CA ASP A 338 -46.44 22.51 -60.92
C ASP A 338 -46.14 22.58 -59.42
N VAL A 339 -46.62 23.63 -58.76
CA VAL A 339 -46.48 23.82 -57.30
C VAL A 339 -47.24 22.73 -56.54
N ASP A 340 -48.49 22.43 -56.93
CA ASP A 340 -49.30 21.41 -56.26
C ASP A 340 -48.69 20.01 -56.43
N SER A 341 -48.09 19.70 -57.59
CA SER A 341 -47.40 18.42 -57.84
C SER A 341 -46.12 18.30 -57.02
N ALA A 342 -45.30 19.36 -56.97
CA ALA A 342 -44.10 19.40 -56.13
C ALA A 342 -44.47 19.26 -54.64
N LEU A 343 -45.51 19.99 -54.19
CA LEU A 343 -45.99 19.92 -52.81
C LEU A 343 -46.61 18.56 -52.49
N ALA A 344 -47.26 17.88 -53.44
CA ALA A 344 -47.78 16.53 -53.26
C ALA A 344 -46.64 15.51 -53.11
N ALA A 345 -45.58 15.62 -53.91
CA ALA A 345 -44.38 14.79 -53.78
C ALA A 345 -43.68 15.03 -52.43
N ASP A 346 -43.52 16.29 -52.02
CA ASP A 346 -42.95 16.64 -50.72
C ASP A 346 -43.84 16.20 -49.56
N ARG A 347 -45.18 16.28 -49.69
CA ARG A 347 -46.12 15.74 -48.69
C ARG A 347 -45.98 14.23 -48.57
N GLY A 348 -45.79 13.51 -49.67
CA GLY A 348 -45.52 12.06 -49.64
C GLY A 348 -44.21 11.73 -48.92
N ARG A 349 -43.14 12.50 -49.17
CA ARG A 349 -41.85 12.36 -48.48
C ARG A 349 -41.97 12.71 -46.99
N LEU A 350 -42.70 13.76 -46.67
CA LEU A 350 -42.97 14.21 -45.32
C LEU A 350 -43.78 13.18 -44.54
N GLY A 351 -44.83 12.59 -45.14
CA GLY A 351 -45.63 11.55 -44.50
C GLY A 351 -44.80 10.33 -44.08
N LYS A 352 -43.79 9.96 -44.87
CA LYS A 352 -42.83 8.91 -44.48
C LYS A 352 -42.01 9.26 -43.24
N LEU A 353 -41.75 10.54 -43.00
CA LEU A 353 -41.05 11.04 -41.82
C LEU A 353 -42.00 11.26 -40.63
N GLU A 354 -43.25 11.63 -40.88
CA GLU A 354 -44.31 11.80 -39.87
C GLU A 354 -44.84 10.48 -39.31
N GLY A 355 -44.40 9.33 -39.85
CA GLY A 355 -44.80 8.01 -39.36
C GLY A 355 -46.16 7.53 -39.85
N THR A 356 -46.68 8.08 -40.96
CA THR A 356 -47.96 7.66 -41.54
C THR A 356 -47.90 6.30 -42.25
N GLN A 357 -46.74 5.63 -42.24
CA GLN A 357 -46.51 4.36 -42.93
C GLN A 357 -46.88 3.21 -42.01
N THR A 358 -48.03 2.60 -42.26
CA THR A 358 -48.49 1.41 -41.55
C THR A 358 -48.09 0.15 -42.31
N VAL A 359 -47.48 -0.81 -41.62
CA VAL A 359 -47.05 -2.09 -42.22
C VAL A 359 -47.49 -3.25 -41.36
N ASP A 360 -48.15 -4.23 -41.97
CA ASP A 360 -48.66 -5.43 -41.28
C ASP A 360 -47.74 -6.63 -41.50
N SER A 361 -47.23 -7.23 -40.41
CA SER A 361 -46.41 -8.45 -40.43
C SER A 361 -45.25 -8.49 -41.45
N PRO A 362 -44.42 -7.44 -41.60
CA PRO A 362 -43.42 -7.39 -42.66
C PRO A 362 -42.20 -8.30 -42.44
N ASP A 363 -41.45 -8.54 -43.51
CA ASP A 363 -40.03 -8.87 -43.36
C ASP A 363 -39.22 -7.58 -43.13
N PHE A 364 -38.63 -7.43 -41.94
CA PHE A 364 -37.85 -6.23 -41.60
C PHE A 364 -36.62 -6.04 -42.51
N ASN A 365 -36.10 -7.09 -43.14
CA ASN A 365 -35.00 -6.95 -44.10
C ASN A 365 -35.43 -6.26 -45.39
N SER A 366 -36.73 -6.25 -45.71
CA SER A 366 -37.27 -5.60 -46.91
C SER A 366 -37.54 -4.10 -46.73
N ILE A 367 -37.59 -3.61 -45.48
CA ILE A 367 -37.86 -2.21 -45.17
C ILE A 367 -36.54 -1.43 -45.11
N THR A 368 -36.11 -0.97 -46.28
CA THR A 368 -34.81 -0.29 -46.43
C THR A 368 -34.91 1.20 -46.68
N ALA A 369 -36.09 1.72 -47.05
CA ALA A 369 -36.25 3.15 -47.33
C ALA A 369 -36.27 3.98 -46.04
N THR A 370 -35.67 5.17 -46.06
CA THR A 370 -35.70 6.09 -44.92
C THR A 370 -37.13 6.47 -44.55
N GLY A 371 -37.47 6.34 -43.27
CA GLY A 371 -38.77 6.72 -42.75
C GLY A 371 -39.08 6.11 -41.39
N VAL A 372 -40.24 6.48 -40.88
CA VAL A 372 -40.85 5.94 -39.67
C VAL A 372 -42.02 5.05 -40.09
N TYR A 373 -42.05 3.83 -39.57
CA TYR A 373 -43.01 2.78 -39.90
C TYR A 373 -43.70 2.28 -38.63
N TYR A 374 -45.02 2.30 -38.61
CA TYR A 374 -45.82 1.69 -37.56
C TYR A 374 -46.14 0.24 -37.93
N ILE A 375 -45.63 -0.70 -37.13
CA ILE A 375 -45.83 -2.13 -37.32
C ILE A 375 -47.07 -2.55 -36.55
N THR A 376 -48.14 -2.90 -37.26
CA THR A 376 -49.46 -3.17 -36.64
C THR A 376 -49.62 -4.57 -36.10
N ASN A 377 -48.87 -5.52 -36.63
CA ASN A 377 -48.97 -6.92 -36.25
C ASN A 377 -47.57 -7.54 -36.24
N ASN A 378 -47.25 -8.18 -35.11
CA ASN A 378 -45.98 -8.82 -34.87
C ASN A 378 -46.10 -10.30 -34.50
N ASN A 379 -47.04 -10.97 -35.17
CA ASN A 379 -47.27 -12.39 -35.01
C ASN A 379 -46.09 -13.21 -35.58
N PRO A 380 -45.42 -14.06 -34.77
CA PRO A 380 -44.29 -14.88 -35.20
C PRO A 380 -44.55 -15.80 -36.40
N ALA A 381 -45.82 -16.11 -36.71
CA ALA A 381 -46.17 -16.98 -37.83
C ALA A 381 -45.88 -16.36 -39.21
N ASN A 382 -45.94 -15.03 -39.33
CA ASN A 382 -45.91 -14.34 -40.63
C ASN A 382 -44.82 -13.26 -40.73
N ILE A 383 -44.32 -12.77 -39.59
CA ILE A 383 -43.28 -11.75 -39.55
C ILE A 383 -41.88 -12.37 -39.64
N LYS A 384 -40.92 -11.64 -40.22
CA LYS A 384 -39.53 -12.09 -40.37
C LYS A 384 -38.53 -11.02 -39.95
N ASN A 385 -37.40 -11.46 -39.39
CA ASN A 385 -36.26 -10.62 -39.02
C ASN A 385 -36.58 -9.50 -38.02
N ASN A 386 -37.63 -9.66 -37.23
CA ASN A 386 -38.01 -8.79 -36.13
C ASN A 386 -37.20 -9.13 -34.85
N PRO A 387 -36.87 -8.13 -34.00
CA PRO A 387 -36.13 -8.36 -32.75
C PRO A 387 -37.00 -8.81 -31.57
N ALA A 388 -38.31 -8.60 -31.64
CA ALA A 388 -39.25 -8.85 -30.54
C ALA A 388 -40.63 -9.24 -31.09
N SER A 389 -41.46 -9.91 -30.28
CA SER A 389 -42.83 -10.35 -30.64
C SER A 389 -43.93 -9.31 -30.37
N GLN A 390 -43.55 -8.09 -29.99
CA GLN A 390 -44.45 -6.97 -29.69
C GLN A 390 -44.52 -6.01 -30.89
N TRP A 391 -45.70 -5.56 -31.28
CA TRP A 391 -45.89 -4.48 -32.27
C TRP A 391 -45.21 -3.18 -31.81
N GLY A 392 -45.02 -2.20 -32.70
CA GLY A 392 -44.16 -1.06 -32.38
C GLY A 392 -43.77 -0.18 -33.57
N VAL A 393 -42.76 0.65 -33.37
CA VAL A 393 -42.29 1.62 -34.36
C VAL A 393 -40.90 1.22 -34.85
N LEU A 394 -40.75 1.08 -36.18
CA LEU A 394 -39.48 0.90 -36.86
C LEU A 394 -39.05 2.22 -37.49
N VAL A 395 -37.84 2.69 -37.17
CA VAL A 395 -37.19 3.83 -37.81
C VAL A 395 -36.06 3.29 -38.69
N VAL A 396 -36.00 3.74 -39.94
CA VAL A 396 -35.01 3.32 -40.91
C VAL A 396 -34.22 4.53 -41.41
N PHE A 397 -32.89 4.40 -41.43
CA PHE A 397 -31.97 5.35 -42.03
C PHE A 397 -31.22 4.69 -43.20
N ASN A 398 -31.55 5.08 -44.43
CA ASN A 398 -30.88 4.59 -45.64
C ASN A 398 -29.74 5.55 -46.04
N GLY A 399 -28.50 5.09 -45.93
CA GLY A 399 -27.29 5.73 -46.43
C GLY A 399 -26.93 5.20 -47.82
N ASP A 400 -27.67 5.63 -48.84
CA ASP A 400 -27.43 5.33 -50.26
C ASP A 400 -27.43 3.84 -50.62
N SER A 401 -28.27 3.04 -49.95
CA SER A 401 -28.31 1.56 -50.07
C SER A 401 -27.01 0.83 -49.71
N GLN A 402 -25.92 1.54 -49.38
CA GLN A 402 -24.65 0.96 -48.93
C GLN A 402 -24.66 0.64 -47.44
N ARG A 403 -25.39 1.46 -46.67
CA ARG A 403 -25.67 1.24 -45.24
C ARG A 403 -27.14 1.49 -44.96
N THR A 404 -27.79 0.59 -44.23
CA THR A 404 -29.14 0.82 -43.70
C THR A 404 -29.14 0.56 -42.22
N GLU A 405 -29.48 1.57 -41.42
CA GLU A 405 -29.63 1.43 -39.96
C GLU A 405 -31.11 1.29 -39.62
N GLN A 406 -31.43 0.37 -38.71
CA GLN A 406 -32.78 0.16 -38.20
C GLN A 406 -32.80 0.28 -36.68
N ILE A 407 -33.77 1.04 -36.16
CA ILE A 407 -34.07 1.12 -34.73
C ILE A 407 -35.53 0.73 -34.54
N TYR A 408 -35.79 -0.23 -33.65
CA TYR A 408 -37.13 -0.71 -33.35
C TYR A 408 -37.50 -0.42 -31.90
N PHE A 409 -38.62 0.27 -31.70
CA PHE A 409 -39.23 0.56 -30.42
C PHE A 409 -40.45 -0.35 -30.25
N ALA A 410 -40.34 -1.37 -29.41
CA ALA A 410 -41.47 -2.25 -29.10
C ALA A 410 -42.50 -1.51 -28.22
N ASN A 411 -43.78 -1.89 -28.34
CA ASN A 411 -44.88 -1.29 -27.57
C ASN A 411 -44.92 -1.73 -26.09
N ASP A 412 -43.90 -2.44 -25.61
CA ASP A 412 -43.76 -2.77 -24.18
C ASP A 412 -43.19 -1.59 -23.35
N GLY A 413 -42.76 -0.51 -24.01
CA GLY A 413 -42.21 0.68 -23.37
C GLY A 413 -40.80 0.50 -22.80
N ALA A 414 -40.18 -0.66 -23.02
CA ALA A 414 -38.90 -1.03 -22.40
C ALA A 414 -37.92 -1.71 -23.36
N SER A 415 -38.35 -2.18 -24.53
CA SER A 415 -37.44 -2.87 -25.45
C SER A 415 -37.16 -2.03 -26.68
N VAL A 416 -35.94 -1.48 -26.75
CA VAL A 416 -35.43 -0.78 -27.93
C VAL A 416 -34.31 -1.61 -28.53
N PHE A 417 -34.35 -1.84 -29.83
CA PHE A 417 -33.36 -2.63 -30.55
C PHE A 417 -32.76 -1.85 -31.70
N MET A 418 -31.50 -2.10 -32.02
CA MET A 418 -30.85 -1.56 -33.21
C MET A 418 -30.06 -2.60 -33.98
N ARG A 419 -29.98 -2.43 -35.30
CA ARG A 419 -29.09 -3.20 -36.17
C ARG A 419 -28.71 -2.41 -37.42
N THR A 420 -27.71 -2.92 -38.13
CA THR A 420 -27.16 -2.34 -39.35
C THR A 420 -27.18 -3.36 -40.48
N TYR A 421 -27.50 -2.93 -41.70
CA TYR A 421 -27.14 -3.59 -42.96
C TYR A 421 -25.92 -2.90 -43.55
N GLY A 422 -24.89 -3.67 -43.91
CA GLY A 422 -23.67 -3.14 -44.51
C GLY A 422 -22.54 -4.17 -44.51
N TRP A 423 -21.30 -3.70 -44.66
CA TRP A 423 -20.11 -4.55 -44.57
C TRP A 423 -19.84 -4.99 -43.12
N ILE A 424 -20.23 -6.22 -42.78
CA ILE A 424 -20.13 -6.80 -41.44
C ILE A 424 -19.41 -8.14 -41.55
N ASN A 425 -18.35 -8.34 -40.78
CA ASN A 425 -17.57 -9.59 -40.76
C ASN A 425 -17.13 -10.09 -42.15
N GLY A 426 -16.78 -9.18 -43.07
CA GLY A 426 -16.25 -9.51 -44.39
C GLY A 426 -17.29 -9.82 -45.47
N THR A 427 -18.59 -9.59 -45.23
CA THR A 427 -19.66 -9.74 -46.24
C THR A 427 -20.70 -8.63 -46.07
N ILE A 428 -21.42 -8.27 -47.14
CA ILE A 428 -22.55 -7.34 -47.06
C ILE A 428 -23.77 -8.12 -46.56
N ASN A 429 -24.21 -7.85 -45.33
CA ASN A 429 -25.36 -8.52 -44.72
C ASN A 429 -26.00 -7.67 -43.62
N TRP A 430 -27.16 -8.10 -43.13
CA TRP A 430 -27.74 -7.62 -41.88
C TRP A 430 -26.95 -8.15 -40.69
N GLY A 431 -26.61 -7.25 -39.76
CA GLY A 431 -26.12 -7.59 -38.44
C GLY A 431 -27.24 -8.09 -37.52
N ASN A 432 -26.84 -8.66 -36.39
CA ASN A 432 -27.77 -9.05 -35.33
C ASN A 432 -28.46 -7.82 -34.73
N TRP A 433 -29.68 -8.02 -34.23
CA TRP A 433 -30.34 -7.04 -33.39
C TRP A 433 -29.68 -6.98 -32.01
N ASN A 434 -29.35 -5.75 -31.58
CA ASN A 434 -28.80 -5.47 -30.27
C ASN A 434 -29.85 -4.70 -29.47
N GLN A 435 -30.22 -5.20 -28.29
CA GLN A 435 -31.12 -4.51 -27.37
C GLN A 435 -30.35 -3.42 -26.61
N LEU A 436 -30.89 -2.21 -26.55
CA LEU A 436 -30.34 -1.13 -25.73
C LEU A 436 -30.81 -1.33 -24.28
N ALA A 437 -29.87 -1.22 -23.34
CA ALA A 437 -30.16 -1.28 -21.91
C ALA A 437 -30.57 0.09 -21.37
N TRP A 438 -31.56 0.13 -20.47
CA TRP A 438 -31.92 1.33 -19.72
C TRP A 438 -31.03 1.51 -18.50
N LYS A 439 -31.08 2.71 -17.92
CA LYS A 439 -30.47 2.99 -16.61
C LYS A 439 -30.98 2.02 -15.53
N SER A 440 -32.26 1.66 -15.54
CA SER A 440 -32.83 0.68 -14.59
C SER A 440 -32.22 -0.71 -14.72
N ASP A 441 -31.87 -1.13 -15.94
CA ASP A 441 -31.23 -2.42 -16.19
C ASP A 441 -29.79 -2.42 -15.65
N LEU A 442 -29.09 -1.29 -15.80
CA LEU A 442 -27.76 -1.07 -15.22
C LEU A 442 -27.80 -0.98 -13.68
N ASP A 443 -28.79 -0.28 -13.12
CA ASP A 443 -28.98 -0.18 -11.67
C ASP A 443 -29.30 -1.57 -11.08
N SER A 444 -30.06 -2.40 -11.80
CA SER A 444 -30.33 -3.79 -11.41
C SER A 444 -29.09 -4.68 -11.48
N LEU A 445 -28.22 -4.47 -12.46
CA LEU A 445 -26.91 -5.15 -12.53
C LEU A 445 -26.00 -4.72 -11.38
N GLN A 446 -25.97 -3.43 -11.03
CA GLN A 446 -25.21 -2.92 -9.88
C GLN A 446 -25.67 -3.53 -8.55
N ASN A 447 -26.95 -3.90 -8.45
CA ASN A 447 -27.50 -4.59 -7.28
C ASN A 447 -27.25 -6.11 -7.27
N ASN A 448 -26.83 -6.71 -8.39
CA ASN A 448 -26.50 -8.14 -8.51
C ASN A 448 -24.99 -8.43 -8.47
N VAL A 449 -24.15 -7.42 -8.68
CA VAL A 449 -22.73 -7.43 -8.29
C VAL A 449 -22.67 -7.04 -6.81
N TYR A 450 -21.87 -7.73 -5.98
CA TYR A 450 -21.83 -7.50 -4.53
C TYR A 450 -21.92 -6.01 -4.21
N THR A 451 -23.03 -5.61 -3.58
CA THR A 451 -23.22 -4.22 -3.17
C THR A 451 -22.12 -3.86 -2.18
N LYS A 452 -21.85 -2.57 -2.01
CA LYS A 452 -20.98 -2.12 -0.92
C LYS A 452 -21.43 -2.72 0.42
N SER A 453 -22.74 -2.86 0.64
CA SER A 453 -23.30 -3.52 1.82
C SER A 453 -22.98 -5.02 1.90
N ASP A 454 -22.95 -5.75 0.79
CA ASP A 454 -22.58 -7.17 0.78
C ASP A 454 -21.09 -7.36 1.04
N ILE A 455 -20.25 -6.47 0.52
CA ILE A 455 -18.81 -6.45 0.81
C ILE A 455 -18.59 -6.05 2.28
N ASP A 456 -19.24 -4.99 2.75
CA ASP A 456 -19.15 -4.53 4.12
C ASP A 456 -19.70 -5.58 5.11
N GLY A 457 -20.71 -6.37 4.73
CA GLY A 457 -21.23 -7.50 5.52
C GLY A 457 -20.33 -8.74 5.51
N LYS A 458 -19.53 -8.94 4.45
CA LYS A 458 -18.52 -10.01 4.37
C LYS A 458 -17.19 -9.65 5.05
N VAL A 459 -16.85 -8.36 5.09
CA VAL A 459 -15.58 -7.83 5.61
C VAL A 459 -15.76 -7.17 7.00
N ASN A 460 -17.01 -6.96 7.43
CA ASN A 460 -17.44 -6.52 8.76
C ASN A 460 -16.65 -5.33 9.35
N ILE A 461 -16.39 -4.31 8.54
CA ILE A 461 -15.56 -3.14 8.86
C ILE A 461 -16.33 -1.96 9.49
N SER A 462 -17.63 -2.10 9.80
CA SER A 462 -18.42 -1.07 10.49
C SER A 462 -18.37 -1.16 12.02
N SER A 463 -17.71 -2.19 12.55
CA SER A 463 -17.48 -2.40 13.99
C SER A 463 -15.99 -2.52 14.25
N ASN A 464 -15.59 -2.47 15.52
CA ASN A 464 -14.19 -2.72 15.88
C ASN A 464 -13.74 -4.05 15.25
N LEU A 465 -12.63 -4.02 14.51
CA LEU A 465 -11.98 -5.22 13.93
C LEU A 465 -11.50 -6.21 14.99
N PHE A 466 -11.64 -5.85 16.27
CA PHE A 466 -11.35 -6.66 17.43
C PHE A 466 -12.59 -6.85 18.30
N ARG A 467 -12.63 -7.99 18.98
CA ARG A 467 -13.60 -8.29 20.02
C ARG A 467 -13.01 -7.93 21.38
N GLN A 468 -13.69 -7.06 22.12
CA GLN A 468 -13.35 -6.73 23.49
C GLN A 468 -13.95 -7.76 24.44
N ILE A 469 -13.12 -8.35 25.30
CA ILE A 469 -13.52 -9.36 26.28
C ILE A 469 -12.96 -9.02 27.65
N GLN A 470 -13.68 -9.41 28.70
CA GLN A 470 -13.16 -9.42 30.07
C GLN A 470 -12.86 -10.85 30.52
N ASN A 471 -13.79 -11.79 30.30
CA ASN A 471 -13.61 -13.18 30.70
C ASN A 471 -13.13 -14.05 29.53
N SER A 472 -12.40 -15.11 29.87
CA SER A 472 -11.83 -16.08 28.91
C SER A 472 -12.00 -17.54 29.34
N ASN A 473 -13.03 -17.83 30.14
CA ASN A 473 -13.23 -19.17 30.73
C ASN A 473 -13.65 -20.24 29.70
N ASN A 474 -14.24 -19.83 28.58
CA ASN A 474 -14.72 -20.74 27.54
C ASN A 474 -14.63 -20.09 26.14
N TRP A 475 -14.82 -20.86 25.07
CA TRP A 475 -14.69 -20.34 23.70
C TRP A 475 -15.75 -19.30 23.32
N LYS A 476 -16.94 -19.35 23.95
CA LYS A 476 -17.97 -18.35 23.74
C LYS A 476 -17.59 -17.01 24.36
N ASP A 477 -16.96 -17.01 25.53
CA ASP A 477 -16.48 -15.79 26.17
C ASP A 477 -15.47 -15.10 25.22
N ILE A 478 -14.48 -15.88 24.76
CA ILE A 478 -13.37 -15.40 23.91
C ILE A 478 -13.84 -14.96 22.52
N PHE A 479 -14.57 -15.82 21.80
CA PHE A 479 -14.88 -15.59 20.38
C PHE A 479 -16.31 -15.11 20.10
N GLY A 480 -17.19 -15.13 21.11
CA GLY A 480 -18.61 -14.79 20.94
C GLY A 480 -19.42 -15.87 20.23
N VAL A 481 -18.81 -17.00 19.90
CA VAL A 481 -19.44 -18.11 19.17
C VAL A 481 -19.31 -19.42 19.94
N TYR A 482 -20.32 -20.28 19.81
CA TYR A 482 -20.26 -21.64 20.31
C TYR A 482 -19.51 -22.55 19.35
N ASN A 483 -19.13 -23.74 19.78
CA ASN A 483 -18.70 -24.77 18.84
C ASN A 483 -19.90 -25.38 18.10
N PRO A 484 -19.69 -25.98 16.90
CA PRO A 484 -18.45 -25.94 16.12
C PRO A 484 -18.40 -24.70 15.23
N ASN A 485 -17.35 -23.87 15.36
CA ASN A 485 -17.14 -22.71 14.50
C ASN A 485 -15.65 -22.49 14.21
N ASN A 486 -15.34 -22.01 13.01
CA ASN A 486 -14.00 -21.55 12.67
C ASN A 486 -13.84 -20.10 13.12
N VAL A 487 -12.67 -19.77 13.66
CA VAL A 487 -12.39 -18.44 14.21
C VAL A 487 -11.05 -17.92 13.68
N LEU A 488 -11.05 -16.63 13.36
CA LEU A 488 -9.87 -15.79 13.24
C LEU A 488 -10.29 -14.42 13.77
N THR A 489 -9.88 -14.08 14.98
CA THR A 489 -10.44 -12.93 15.70
C THR A 489 -9.33 -12.15 16.37
N SER A 490 -9.26 -10.85 16.09
CA SER A 490 -8.46 -9.92 16.89
C SER A 490 -9.18 -9.69 18.22
N LEU A 491 -8.44 -9.66 19.32
CA LEU A 491 -8.97 -9.56 20.67
C LEU A 491 -8.38 -8.34 21.38
N ARG A 492 -9.22 -7.70 22.20
CA ARG A 492 -8.81 -6.76 23.25
C ARG A 492 -9.26 -7.35 24.57
N ILE A 493 -8.35 -7.59 25.49
CA ILE A 493 -8.62 -8.29 26.75
C ILE A 493 -8.47 -7.27 27.88
N ASP A 494 -9.59 -6.89 28.49
CA ASP A 494 -9.62 -5.89 29.56
C ASP A 494 -9.14 -6.45 30.90
N PRO A 495 -8.71 -5.57 31.83
CA PRO A 495 -8.32 -6.00 33.16
C PRO A 495 -9.51 -6.48 34.02
N GLY A 496 -9.20 -7.25 35.06
CA GLY A 496 -10.15 -7.63 36.11
C GLY A 496 -11.09 -8.78 35.77
N GLY A 497 -10.91 -9.43 34.61
CA GLY A 497 -11.64 -10.63 34.24
C GLY A 497 -11.03 -11.94 34.74
N SER A 498 -11.70 -13.05 34.43
CA SER A 498 -11.31 -14.41 34.81
C SER A 498 -10.95 -15.26 33.58
N GLY A 499 -10.14 -16.30 33.78
CA GLY A 499 -9.71 -17.23 32.75
C GLY A 499 -8.23 -17.13 32.41
N PRO A 500 -7.75 -17.91 31.42
CA PRO A 500 -6.32 -18.14 31.23
C PRO A 500 -5.62 -17.13 30.32
N LEU A 501 -6.34 -16.20 29.68
CA LEU A 501 -5.73 -15.12 28.89
C LEU A 501 -5.16 -14.01 29.78
N ILE A 502 -4.30 -13.16 29.21
CA ILE A 502 -3.71 -12.02 29.94
C ILE A 502 -4.79 -10.94 30.15
N ASN A 503 -5.35 -10.87 31.36
CA ASN A 503 -6.39 -9.90 31.73
C ASN A 503 -5.75 -8.58 32.19
N ASN A 504 -5.04 -7.91 31.28
CA ASN A 504 -4.40 -6.62 31.55
C ASN A 504 -4.23 -5.79 30.27
N TYR A 505 -5.36 -5.28 29.75
CA TYR A 505 -5.43 -4.49 28.51
C TYR A 505 -4.72 -5.14 27.30
N ALA A 506 -4.60 -6.47 27.30
CA ALA A 506 -3.80 -7.20 26.33
C ALA A 506 -4.43 -7.18 24.94
N ALA A 507 -3.57 -7.16 23.92
CA ALA A 507 -3.97 -7.42 22.54
C ALA A 507 -3.79 -8.90 22.24
N GLY A 508 -4.69 -9.51 21.46
CA GLY A 508 -4.54 -10.91 21.10
C GLY A 508 -5.06 -11.25 19.73
N ILE A 509 -4.64 -12.41 19.23
CA ILE A 509 -5.20 -13.05 18.05
C ILE A 509 -5.61 -14.47 18.43
N GLY A 510 -6.87 -14.79 18.19
CA GLY A 510 -7.35 -16.15 18.36
C GLY A 510 -7.69 -16.80 17.02
N PHE A 511 -7.39 -18.08 16.92
CA PHE A 511 -7.45 -18.86 15.69
C PHE A 511 -7.88 -20.31 15.97
N GLY A 512 -8.46 -20.98 14.99
CA GLY A 512 -8.79 -22.40 15.08
C GLY A 512 -10.10 -22.78 14.41
N GLY A 513 -10.45 -24.06 14.49
CA GLY A 513 -11.60 -24.64 13.78
C GLY A 513 -12.34 -25.68 14.62
N GLY A 514 -13.65 -25.83 14.37
CA GLY A 514 -14.47 -26.78 15.09
C GLY A 514 -14.46 -26.54 16.61
N ASP A 515 -13.91 -27.47 17.38
CA ASP A 515 -13.77 -27.42 18.84
C ASP A 515 -12.34 -27.15 19.34
N THR A 516 -11.36 -27.03 18.44
CA THR A 516 -9.95 -26.82 18.77
C THR A 516 -9.53 -25.39 18.44
N LYS A 517 -9.08 -24.64 19.44
CA LYS A 517 -8.76 -23.21 19.30
C LYS A 517 -7.51 -22.83 20.11
N GLY A 518 -6.87 -21.76 19.67
CA GLY A 518 -5.74 -21.13 20.34
C GLY A 518 -5.86 -19.62 20.36
N VAL A 519 -5.15 -18.99 21.29
CA VAL A 519 -5.01 -17.55 21.42
C VAL A 519 -3.56 -17.22 21.72
N LEU A 520 -2.99 -16.26 21.00
CA LEU A 520 -1.76 -15.57 21.37
C LEU A 520 -2.16 -14.18 21.89
N SER A 521 -1.76 -13.83 23.11
CA SER A 521 -2.01 -12.51 23.71
C SER A 521 -0.71 -11.85 24.16
N VAL A 522 -0.63 -10.53 24.06
CA VAL A 522 0.49 -9.68 24.47
C VAL A 522 -0.05 -8.59 25.39
N ASP A 523 0.56 -8.45 26.56
CA ASP A 523 0.22 -7.45 27.57
C ASP A 523 0.42 -6.02 27.06
N TYR A 524 -0.30 -5.05 27.64
CA TYR A 524 -0.18 -3.64 27.29
C TYR A 524 1.04 -2.95 27.92
N SER A 525 1.33 -3.26 29.18
CA SER A 525 2.28 -2.52 30.03
C SER A 525 3.51 -3.31 30.45
N GLU A 526 3.41 -4.63 30.44
CA GLU A 526 4.49 -5.54 30.82
C GLU A 526 5.06 -6.24 29.59
N HIS A 527 6.32 -6.66 29.68
CA HIS A 527 6.90 -7.57 28.68
C HIS A 527 6.36 -8.98 28.93
N GLN A 528 5.07 -9.21 28.68
CA GLN A 528 4.46 -10.53 28.80
C GLN A 528 3.70 -10.86 27.51
N ALA A 529 3.97 -12.05 26.97
CA ALA A 529 3.14 -12.67 25.94
C ALA A 529 2.76 -14.07 26.41
N ARG A 530 1.58 -14.54 26.03
CA ARG A 530 1.03 -15.82 26.43
C ARG A 530 0.39 -16.53 25.26
N ILE A 531 0.61 -17.84 25.18
CA ILE A 531 -0.11 -18.74 24.29
C ILE A 531 -1.08 -19.55 25.15
N THR A 532 -2.32 -19.62 24.70
CA THR A 532 -3.39 -20.38 25.35
C THR A 532 -4.03 -21.28 24.31
N GLY A 533 -4.31 -22.53 24.67
CA GLY A 533 -4.88 -23.51 23.75
C GLY A 533 -5.84 -24.47 24.42
N GLY A 534 -6.69 -25.11 23.63
CA GLY A 534 -7.58 -26.15 24.12
C GLY A 534 -8.44 -26.79 23.03
N ASN A 535 -9.06 -27.91 23.41
CA ASN A 535 -10.12 -28.58 22.66
C ASN A 535 -11.36 -28.69 23.58
N GLY A 536 -12.55 -28.67 23.02
CA GLY A 536 -13.80 -28.82 23.75
C GLY A 536 -14.43 -27.47 24.04
N THR A 537 -14.90 -27.22 25.26
CA THR A 537 -15.71 -26.02 25.57
C THR A 537 -14.89 -24.75 25.85
N GLY A 538 -13.58 -24.86 26.07
CA GLY A 538 -12.74 -23.72 26.41
C GLY A 538 -11.24 -24.03 26.40
N PRO A 539 -10.41 -23.05 26.80
CA PRO A 539 -9.00 -23.28 27.01
C PRO A 539 -8.71 -24.40 28.01
N VAL A 540 -7.65 -25.15 27.78
CA VAL A 540 -7.21 -26.27 28.64
C VAL A 540 -5.82 -25.99 29.23
N TRP A 541 -4.99 -25.21 28.53
CA TRP A 541 -3.66 -24.84 29.00
C TRP A 541 -3.31 -23.41 28.56
N SER A 542 -2.37 -22.79 29.28
CA SER A 542 -1.79 -21.50 28.94
C SER A 542 -0.37 -21.39 29.46
N GLU A 543 0.52 -20.75 28.70
CA GLU A 543 1.93 -20.59 29.06
C GLU A 543 2.47 -19.23 28.58
N ASP A 544 3.29 -18.60 29.43
CA ASP A 544 3.97 -17.34 29.11
C ASP A 544 5.22 -17.60 28.25
N ILE A 545 5.42 -16.76 27.24
CA ILE A 545 6.59 -16.80 26.37
C ILE A 545 7.72 -16.00 27.03
N ALA A 546 8.87 -16.65 27.25
CA ALA A 546 10.08 -15.98 27.72
C ALA A 546 10.70 -15.09 26.63
N TRP A 547 11.11 -13.88 27.00
CA TRP A 547 11.77 -12.94 26.10
C TRP A 547 13.29 -13.07 26.14
N LYS A 548 13.95 -12.52 25.11
CA LYS A 548 15.41 -12.44 25.06
C LYS A 548 15.98 -11.64 26.25
N SER A 549 15.27 -10.61 26.71
CA SER A 549 15.63 -9.86 27.92
C SER A 549 15.66 -10.75 29.15
N ASP A 550 14.62 -11.57 29.36
CA ASP A 550 14.51 -12.44 30.53
C ASP A 550 15.65 -13.46 30.57
N VAL A 551 15.97 -14.02 29.40
CA VAL A 551 17.10 -14.95 29.23
C VAL A 551 18.44 -14.24 29.46
N ASN A 552 18.60 -13.00 28.98
CA ASN A 552 19.81 -12.22 29.18
C ASN A 552 19.98 -11.81 30.65
N ASP A 553 18.91 -11.40 31.32
CA ASP A 553 18.93 -11.03 32.73
C ASP A 553 19.27 -12.24 33.60
N LEU A 554 18.69 -13.39 33.31
CA LEU A 554 19.09 -14.66 33.95
C LEU A 554 20.57 -14.98 33.69
N ARG A 555 21.06 -14.81 32.45
CA ARG A 555 22.48 -15.01 32.12
C ARG A 555 23.38 -14.05 32.89
N ASN A 556 23.00 -12.77 32.99
CA ASN A 556 23.75 -11.74 33.70
C ASN A 556 23.81 -12.04 35.20
N GLN A 557 22.69 -12.46 35.80
CA GLN A 557 22.64 -12.90 37.19
C GLN A 557 23.54 -14.12 37.41
N VAL A 558 23.47 -15.14 36.55
CA VAL A 558 24.35 -16.32 36.61
C VAL A 558 25.83 -15.93 36.47
N GLN A 559 26.15 -14.99 35.58
CA GLN A 559 27.53 -14.53 35.40
C GLN A 559 28.05 -13.79 36.63
N GLN A 560 27.28 -12.84 37.18
CA GLN A 560 27.64 -12.13 38.40
C GLN A 560 27.91 -13.09 39.56
N LEU A 561 27.10 -14.14 39.66
CA LEU A 561 27.26 -15.15 40.69
C LEU A 561 28.53 -16.02 40.47
N LYS A 562 28.87 -16.36 39.22
CA LYS A 562 30.16 -17.01 38.89
C LYS A 562 31.36 -16.12 39.20
N ASP A 563 31.26 -14.84 38.90
CA ASP A 563 32.35 -13.87 39.13
C ASP A 563 32.60 -13.67 40.63
N ASN A 564 31.58 -13.87 41.46
CA ASN A 564 31.66 -13.73 42.91
C ASN A 564 32.07 -15.01 43.66
N GLN A 565 32.09 -16.17 43.01
CA GLN A 565 32.41 -17.45 43.63
C GLN A 565 33.84 -17.47 44.22
N PHE A 566 33.96 -17.90 45.48
CA PHE A 566 35.24 -18.09 46.16
C PHE A 566 35.78 -19.51 45.88
N GLU A 567 37.06 -19.63 45.53
CA GLU A 567 37.68 -20.91 45.15
C GLU A 567 38.80 -21.29 46.14
N VAL A 568 38.86 -22.57 46.53
CA VAL A 568 39.92 -23.12 47.41
C VAL A 568 40.59 -24.32 46.74
N GLN A 569 41.92 -24.36 46.74
CA GLN A 569 42.68 -25.46 46.12
C GLN A 569 43.97 -25.79 46.86
N THR A 570 44.31 -27.07 46.95
CA THR A 570 45.54 -27.57 47.58
C THR A 570 46.68 -27.69 46.56
N PHE A 571 47.88 -27.30 46.97
CA PHE A 571 49.11 -27.35 46.17
C PHE A 571 50.23 -28.05 46.95
N THR A 572 51.14 -28.70 46.24
CA THR A 572 52.37 -29.27 46.79
C THR A 572 53.58 -28.34 46.63
N ASP A 573 53.43 -27.25 45.86
CA ASP A 573 54.44 -26.23 45.61
C ASP A 573 53.91 -24.85 46.00
N ALA A 574 54.67 -24.15 46.85
CA ALA A 574 54.26 -22.85 47.39
C ALA A 574 54.27 -21.73 46.33
N THR A 575 55.08 -21.86 45.27
CA THR A 575 55.16 -20.86 44.19
C THR A 575 53.94 -20.94 43.28
N ALA A 576 53.50 -22.17 42.98
CA ALA A 576 52.27 -22.44 42.26
C ALA A 576 51.04 -21.95 43.04
N ALA A 577 51.02 -22.16 44.37
CA ALA A 577 49.96 -21.69 45.27
C ALA A 577 49.78 -20.16 45.22
N ALA A 578 50.87 -19.41 45.44
CA ALA A 578 50.84 -17.96 45.41
C ALA A 578 50.47 -17.39 44.02
N SER A 579 50.95 -18.04 42.95
CA SER A 579 50.61 -17.65 41.57
C SER A 579 49.13 -17.86 41.24
N TRP A 580 48.50 -18.86 41.85
CA TRP A 580 47.08 -19.16 41.62
C TRP A 580 46.14 -18.22 42.40
N GLU A 581 46.47 -17.88 43.66
CA GLU A 581 45.73 -16.86 44.43
C GLU A 581 45.79 -15.48 43.78
N ALA A 582 46.98 -15.10 43.25
CA ALA A 582 47.19 -13.81 42.61
C ALA A 582 46.36 -13.60 41.33
N GLN A 583 45.87 -14.68 40.71
CA GLN A 583 45.00 -14.58 39.53
C GLN A 583 43.60 -14.04 39.85
N ARG A 584 43.10 -14.24 41.08
CA ARG A 584 41.82 -13.67 41.55
C ARG A 584 41.94 -13.24 43.04
N PRO A 585 42.60 -12.09 43.31
CA PRO A 585 42.87 -11.63 44.67
C PRO A 585 41.58 -11.44 45.48
N GLY A 586 41.55 -11.97 46.71
CA GLY A 586 40.38 -11.89 47.60
C GLY A 586 39.22 -12.83 47.21
N LYS A 587 39.37 -13.64 46.15
CA LYS A 587 38.39 -14.63 45.68
C LYS A 587 38.97 -16.05 45.60
N ARG A 588 40.24 -16.23 45.96
CA ARG A 588 40.95 -17.51 45.95
C ARG A 588 41.75 -17.71 47.23
N MET A 589 41.81 -18.95 47.70
CA MET A 589 42.68 -19.38 48.81
C MET A 589 43.40 -20.68 48.47
N ALA A 590 44.73 -20.66 48.47
CA ALA A 590 45.57 -21.82 48.25
C ALA A 590 46.04 -22.43 49.57
N ILE A 591 46.03 -23.76 49.66
CA ILE A 591 46.52 -24.50 50.82
C ILE A 591 47.74 -25.30 50.39
N VAL A 592 48.90 -25.10 51.04
CA VAL A 592 50.12 -25.85 50.71
C VAL A 592 50.29 -27.04 51.65
N ASN A 593 50.19 -28.26 51.12
CA ASN A 593 50.51 -29.47 51.88
C ASN A 593 52.01 -29.74 51.77
N GLN A 594 52.70 -29.67 52.90
CA GLN A 594 54.14 -29.99 53.04
C GLN A 594 54.37 -31.44 53.46
#